data_AF-A0A927WAI1-F1
#
_entry.id   AF-A0A927WAI1-F1
#
_cell.length_a   1.000
_cell.length_b   1.000
_cell.length_c   1.000
_cell.angle_alpha   90.00
_cell.angle_beta   90.00
_cell.angle_gamma   90.00
#
_symmetry.space_group_name_H-M   'P 1'
#
loop_
_entity.id
_entity.type
_entity.pdbx_description
1 polymer ?
#
loop_
_entity_poly.entity_id
_entity_poly.type
_entity_poly.pdbx_seq_one_letter_code
_entity_poly.pdbx_strand_id
1 'polypeptide(L)'
;MDLTGDMDFDWKIDVKKSSASPPAIVREKIRRIARIAQEASRKVYYYRGAVINQKAKTEDNDAIWEQASIRGKTFFRINRNHYLLKEACTALNADAAKKINTFISLIEGFAPMNASLTGPVSNEDSQDHELLDSAVRFCSDLIEVGYSPCEALRKVLQISIYEGMDEAIKDRLKI
;
A
#
# COMPACT_ATOMS: atom_id res chain seq x y z
N MET A 1 -17.45 -3.63 29.06
CA MET A 1 -16.59 -4.32 30.04
C MET A 1 -15.81 -3.23 30.72
N ASP A 2 -16.03 -3.06 32.02
CA ASP A 2 -15.20 -2.16 32.82
C ASP A 2 -13.96 -2.90 33.26
N LEU A 3 -12.79 -2.28 33.06
CA LEU A 3 -11.53 -2.75 33.61
C LEU A 3 -11.46 -2.24 35.05
N THR A 4 -11.67 -3.13 36.02
CA THR A 4 -11.43 -2.83 37.44
C THR A 4 -9.93 -2.95 37.74
N GLY A 5 -9.44 -2.25 38.76
CA GLY A 5 -8.00 -2.21 39.09
C GLY A 5 -7.36 -3.59 39.36
N ASP A 6 -8.17 -4.58 39.75
CA ASP A 6 -7.70 -5.96 39.94
C ASP A 6 -7.28 -6.63 38.62
N MET A 7 -7.75 -6.11 37.48
CA MET A 7 -7.39 -6.60 36.15
C MET A 7 -6.07 -6.00 35.64
N ASP A 8 -5.51 -4.98 36.31
CA ASP A 8 -4.28 -4.32 35.87
C ASP A 8 -3.09 -5.29 35.87
N PHE A 9 -3.07 -6.24 36.81
CA PHE A 9 -2.05 -7.29 36.89
C PHE A 9 -2.10 -8.21 35.67
N ASP A 10 -3.29 -8.71 35.34
CA ASP A 10 -3.52 -9.59 34.19
C ASP A 10 -3.18 -8.89 32.87
N TRP A 11 -3.49 -7.60 32.77
CA TRP A 11 -3.21 -6.76 31.62
C TRP A 11 -1.80 -6.18 31.61
N LYS A 12 -0.98 -6.48 32.62
CA LYS A 12 0.40 -5.98 32.78
C LYS A 12 0.50 -4.49 32.50
N ILE A 13 -0.42 -3.71 33.07
CA ILE A 13 -0.50 -2.27 32.83
C ILE A 13 0.71 -1.61 33.49
N ASP A 14 1.49 -0.86 32.71
CA ASP A 14 2.63 -0.12 33.25
C ASP A 14 2.18 1.01 34.18
N VAL A 15 3.01 1.40 35.15
CA VAL A 15 2.71 2.47 36.12
C VAL A 15 2.41 3.80 35.42
N LYS A 16 3.05 4.07 34.27
CA LYS A 16 2.76 5.26 33.44
C LYS A 16 1.47 5.14 32.65
N LYS A 17 0.78 4.00 32.71
CA LYS A 17 -0.42 3.64 31.92
C LYS A 17 -0.23 3.85 30.41
N SER A 18 1.01 3.74 29.93
CA SER A 18 1.38 3.93 28.53
C SER A 18 1.41 2.61 27.74
N SER A 19 1.42 1.47 28.44
CA SER A 19 1.46 0.14 27.84
C SER A 19 0.56 -0.82 28.61
N ALA A 20 -0.10 -1.71 27.88
CA ALA A 20 -0.92 -2.80 28.41
C ALA A 20 -0.83 -4.00 27.47
N SER A 21 -0.69 -5.19 28.03
CA SER A 21 -0.62 -6.47 27.30
C SER A 21 -1.83 -7.33 27.65
N PRO A 22 -2.77 -7.56 26.71
CA PRO A 22 -3.99 -8.30 27.03
C PRO A 22 -3.70 -9.78 27.36
N PRO A 23 -4.41 -10.35 28.35
CA PRO A 23 -4.37 -11.78 28.66
C PRO A 23 -4.70 -12.64 27.44
N ALA A 24 -4.12 -13.84 27.37
CA ALA A 24 -4.28 -14.75 26.24
C ALA A 24 -5.76 -15.05 25.91
N ILE A 25 -6.60 -15.16 26.94
CA ILE A 25 -8.03 -15.51 26.81
C ILE A 25 -8.88 -14.43 26.12
N VAL A 26 -8.48 -13.16 26.18
CA VAL A 26 -9.21 -12.05 25.53
C VAL A 26 -8.51 -11.53 24.27
N ARG A 27 -7.23 -11.87 24.08
CA ARG A 27 -6.41 -11.37 22.95
C ARG A 27 -7.09 -11.54 21.60
N GLU A 28 -7.66 -12.72 21.35
CA GLU A 28 -8.30 -13.01 20.05
C GLU A 28 -9.61 -12.25 19.86
N LYS A 29 -10.39 -12.07 20.93
CA LYS A 29 -11.60 -11.24 20.91
C LYS A 29 -11.26 -9.77 20.63
N ILE A 30 -10.20 -9.25 21.26
CA ILE A 30 -9.73 -7.87 21.05
C ILE A 30 -9.24 -7.69 19.61
N ARG A 31 -8.44 -8.62 19.08
CA ARG A 31 -8.01 -8.59 17.67
C ARG A 31 -9.18 -8.55 16.71
N ARG A 32 -10.19 -9.40 16.93
CA ARG A 32 -11.39 -9.41 16.09
C ARG A 32 -12.13 -8.06 16.13
N ILE A 33 -12.30 -7.46 17.30
CA ILE A 33 -12.94 -6.13 17.45
C ILE A 33 -12.09 -5.05 16.77
N ALA A 34 -10.77 -5.07 16.98
CA ALA A 34 -9.85 -4.16 16.33
C ALA A 34 -9.94 -4.26 14.80
N ARG A 35 -10.03 -5.48 14.25
CA ARG A 35 -10.21 -5.69 12.80
C ARG A 35 -11.52 -5.09 12.30
N ILE A 36 -12.63 -5.31 13.01
CA ILE A 36 -13.94 -4.73 12.66
C ILE A 36 -13.88 -3.20 12.69
N ALA A 37 -13.26 -2.61 13.72
CA ALA A 37 -13.12 -1.16 13.85
C ALA A 37 -12.22 -0.57 12.75
N GLN A 38 -11.13 -1.26 12.39
CA GLN A 38 -10.26 -0.91 11.27
C GLN A 38 -11.01 -0.99 9.94
N GLU A 39 -11.79 -2.05 9.70
CA GLU A 39 -12.62 -2.20 8.50
C GLU A 39 -13.66 -1.08 8.40
N ALA A 40 -14.34 -0.74 9.48
CA ALA A 40 -15.30 0.37 9.53
C ALA A 40 -14.62 1.72 9.26
N SER A 41 -13.46 1.97 9.87
CA SER A 41 -12.68 3.21 9.65
C SER A 41 -12.17 3.30 8.21
N ARG A 42 -11.62 2.21 7.68
CA ARG A 42 -11.25 2.08 6.27
C ARG A 42 -12.43 2.38 5.37
N LYS A 43 -13.61 1.81 5.67
CA LYS A 43 -14.82 2.06 4.89
C LYS A 43 -15.14 3.55 4.86
N VAL A 44 -15.17 4.26 5.99
CA VAL A 44 -15.46 5.72 6.01
C VAL A 44 -14.38 6.52 5.26
N TYR A 45 -13.11 6.20 5.44
CA TYR A 45 -11.99 6.90 4.82
C TYR A 45 -11.98 6.72 3.30
N TYR A 46 -12.19 5.50 2.80
CA TYR A 46 -12.19 5.17 1.38
C TYR A 46 -13.54 5.46 0.69
N TYR A 47 -14.68 5.31 1.38
CA TYR A 47 -16.01 5.51 0.78
C TYR A 47 -16.40 6.97 0.59
N ARG A 48 -15.71 7.93 1.22
CA ARG A 48 -15.95 9.35 0.89
C ARG A 48 -15.59 9.68 -0.56
N GLY A 49 -14.66 8.94 -1.18
CA GLY A 49 -14.46 8.94 -2.64
C GLY A 49 -15.34 7.94 -3.39
N ALA A 50 -15.69 6.80 -2.78
CA ALA A 50 -16.49 5.77 -3.44
C ALA A 50 -17.97 6.15 -3.64
N VAL A 51 -18.59 7.00 -2.81
CA VAL A 51 -19.99 7.43 -3.05
C VAL A 51 -20.11 8.31 -4.31
N ILE A 52 -19.03 9.01 -4.70
CA ILE A 52 -18.94 9.70 -5.99
C ILE A 52 -18.86 8.66 -7.13
N ASN A 53 -18.08 7.57 -6.94
CA ASN A 53 -17.87 6.52 -7.95
C ASN A 53 -18.97 5.44 -8.01
N GLN A 54 -19.81 5.27 -6.98
CA GLN A 54 -20.84 4.22 -6.97
C GLN A 54 -22.06 4.56 -7.81
N LYS A 55 -22.31 5.85 -8.08
CA LYS A 55 -23.26 6.28 -9.13
C LYS A 55 -22.68 6.12 -10.54
N ALA A 56 -21.36 5.98 -10.68
CA ALA A 56 -20.65 5.74 -11.93
C ALA A 56 -20.41 4.24 -12.22
N LYS A 57 -21.11 3.34 -11.50
CA LYS A 57 -21.19 1.93 -11.94
C LYS A 57 -22.11 1.88 -13.15
N THR A 58 -21.53 2.01 -14.34
CA THR A 58 -21.60 1.02 -15.44
C THR A 58 -20.89 1.52 -16.70
N GLU A 59 -20.64 2.84 -16.87
CA GLU A 59 -20.13 3.36 -18.16
C GLU A 59 -19.02 4.42 -18.10
N ASP A 60 -18.71 5.01 -16.94
CA ASP A 60 -17.72 6.10 -16.87
C ASP A 60 -16.33 5.59 -16.48
N ASN A 61 -15.40 5.63 -17.45
CA ASN A 61 -13.95 5.44 -17.25
C ASN A 61 -13.28 6.59 -16.45
N ASP A 62 -14.06 7.41 -15.74
CA ASP A 62 -13.64 8.62 -15.04
C ASP A 62 -13.17 8.38 -13.60
N ALA A 63 -13.16 7.13 -13.13
CA ALA A 63 -12.58 6.81 -11.84
C ALA A 63 -11.06 7.10 -11.86
N ILE A 64 -10.61 8.03 -11.00
CA ILE A 64 -9.18 8.41 -10.87
C ILE A 64 -8.36 7.27 -10.26
N TRP A 65 -8.90 6.59 -9.25
CA TRP A 65 -8.25 5.48 -8.56
C TRP A 65 -8.87 4.15 -8.99
N GLU A 66 -8.01 3.21 -9.36
CA GLU A 66 -8.34 1.83 -9.69
C GLU A 66 -7.85 0.91 -8.56
N GLN A 67 -8.70 0.00 -8.13
CA GLN A 67 -8.34 -1.02 -7.16
C GLN A 67 -7.64 -2.18 -7.88
N ALA A 68 -6.44 -2.53 -7.42
CA ALA A 68 -5.70 -3.69 -7.88
C ALA A 68 -5.33 -4.58 -6.67
N SER A 69 -4.97 -5.84 -6.91
CA SER A 69 -4.66 -6.78 -5.84
C SER A 69 -3.37 -7.54 -6.17
N ILE A 70 -2.37 -7.45 -5.28
CA ILE A 70 -1.13 -8.22 -5.32
C ILE A 70 -1.05 -8.96 -3.98
N ARG A 71 -0.80 -10.27 -3.99
CA ARG A 71 -0.73 -11.11 -2.77
C ARG A 71 -1.98 -11.08 -1.88
N GLY A 72 -3.17 -10.97 -2.47
CA GLY A 72 -4.42 -10.76 -1.72
C GLY A 72 -4.48 -9.41 -0.96
N LYS A 73 -3.44 -8.58 -1.09
CA LYS A 73 -3.41 -7.21 -0.58
C LYS A 73 -3.94 -6.29 -1.68
N THR A 74 -5.07 -5.66 -1.37
CA THR A 74 -5.64 -4.63 -2.21
C THR A 74 -4.75 -3.39 -2.19
N PHE A 75 -4.26 -2.93 -3.33
CA PHE A 75 -3.62 -1.63 -3.50
C PHE A 75 -4.43 -0.77 -4.47
N PHE A 76 -4.18 0.53 -4.45
CA PHE A 76 -4.81 1.49 -5.33
C PHE A 76 -3.77 2.06 -6.29
N ARG A 77 -4.09 2.07 -7.58
CA ARG A 77 -3.27 2.68 -8.64
C ARG A 77 -4.06 3.78 -9.34
N ILE A 78 -3.37 4.71 -9.98
CA ILE A 78 -4.04 5.75 -10.76
C ILE A 78 -4.47 5.12 -12.09
N ASN A 79 -5.72 5.35 -12.48
CA ASN A 79 -6.29 4.83 -13.72
C ASN A 79 -5.59 5.46 -14.93
N ARG A 80 -4.72 4.69 -15.59
CA ARG A 80 -3.98 5.15 -16.77
C ARG A 80 -4.85 5.30 -18.02
N ASN A 81 -6.06 4.75 -17.99
CA ASN A 81 -7.03 4.87 -19.08
C ASN A 81 -7.91 6.11 -18.99
N HIS A 82 -7.77 6.92 -17.95
CA HIS A 82 -8.54 8.15 -17.77
C HIS A 82 -8.31 9.12 -18.94
N TYR A 83 -9.39 9.66 -19.51
CA TYR A 83 -9.37 10.50 -20.71
C TYR A 83 -8.34 11.65 -20.61
N LEU A 84 -8.40 12.44 -19.52
CA LEU A 84 -7.47 13.55 -19.28
C LEU A 84 -6.00 13.14 -19.24
N LEU A 85 -5.68 11.97 -18.66
CA LEU A 85 -4.30 11.51 -18.59
C LEU A 85 -3.82 11.03 -19.96
N LYS A 86 -4.68 10.34 -20.72
CA LYS A 86 -4.38 9.94 -22.10
C LYS A 86 -4.15 11.15 -22.99
N GLU A 87 -5.07 12.12 -22.96
CA GLU A 87 -4.97 13.34 -23.74
C GLU A 87 -3.68 14.10 -23.42
N ALA A 88 -3.37 14.28 -22.13
CA ALA A 88 -2.11 14.86 -21.70
C ALA A 88 -0.92 14.06 -22.25
N CYS A 89 -0.85 12.74 -22.05
CA CYS A 89 0.25 11.92 -22.56
C CYS A 89 0.40 11.97 -24.09
N THR A 90 -0.70 12.08 -24.85
CA THR A 90 -0.64 12.20 -26.32
C THR A 90 -0.09 13.54 -26.80
N ALA A 91 -0.24 14.61 -26.01
CA ALA A 91 0.29 15.93 -26.34
C ALA A 91 1.77 16.10 -25.97
N LEU A 92 2.34 15.16 -25.18
CA LEU A 92 3.73 15.21 -24.74
C LEU A 92 4.67 14.40 -25.63
N ASN A 93 5.96 14.76 -25.60
CA ASN A 93 7.02 13.95 -26.21
C ASN A 93 7.26 12.65 -25.41
N ALA A 94 7.89 11.65 -26.04
CA ALA A 94 8.09 10.34 -25.42
C ALA A 94 8.90 10.40 -24.11
N ASP A 95 9.89 11.30 -24.01
CA ASP A 95 10.71 11.46 -22.81
C ASP A 95 9.92 12.05 -21.63
N ALA A 96 9.13 13.11 -21.86
CA ALA A 96 8.32 13.70 -20.81
C ALA A 96 7.15 12.79 -20.41
N ALA A 97 6.57 12.05 -21.36
CA ALA A 97 5.56 11.03 -21.05
C ALA A 97 6.13 9.92 -20.15
N LYS A 98 7.38 9.46 -20.39
CA LYS A 98 8.07 8.54 -19.48
C LYS A 98 8.23 9.12 -18.08
N LYS A 99 8.75 10.35 -17.96
CA LYS A 99 8.96 11.03 -16.67
C LYS A 99 7.67 11.19 -15.88
N ILE A 100 6.57 11.59 -16.53
CA ILE A 100 5.25 11.69 -15.89
C ILE A 100 4.78 10.31 -15.43
N ASN A 101 4.91 9.28 -16.27
CA ASN A 101 4.49 7.94 -15.89
C ASN A 101 5.26 7.43 -14.66
N THR A 102 6.58 7.63 -14.60
CA THR A 102 7.42 7.29 -13.44
C THR A 102 7.00 8.09 -12.20
N PHE A 103 6.71 9.38 -12.35
CA PHE A 103 6.24 10.22 -11.24
C PHE A 103 4.89 9.78 -10.68
N ILE A 104 3.94 9.41 -11.55
CA ILE A 104 2.65 8.87 -11.12
C ILE A 104 2.85 7.53 -10.41
N SER A 105 3.76 6.68 -10.89
CA SER A 105 4.09 5.41 -10.21
C SER A 105 4.72 5.65 -8.82
N LEU A 106 5.51 6.72 -8.64
CA LEU A 106 5.96 7.17 -7.32
C LEU A 106 4.77 7.60 -6.44
N ILE A 107 3.85 8.42 -6.96
CA ILE A 107 2.65 8.84 -6.21
C ILE A 107 1.85 7.62 -5.75
N GLU A 108 1.66 6.63 -6.62
CA GLU A 108 0.99 5.37 -6.31
C GLU A 108 1.72 4.62 -5.18
N GLY A 109 3.05 4.52 -5.24
CA GLY A 109 3.86 3.88 -4.20
C GLY A 109 3.78 4.57 -2.83
N PHE A 110 3.78 5.90 -2.81
CA PHE A 110 3.71 6.69 -1.57
C PHE A 110 2.29 7.02 -1.10
N ALA A 111 1.26 6.53 -1.81
CA ALA A 111 -0.12 6.82 -1.44
C ALA A 111 -0.43 6.25 -0.04
N PRO A 112 -1.00 7.05 0.89
CA PRO A 112 -1.28 6.60 2.27
C PRO A 112 -2.18 5.36 2.33
N MET A 113 -3.05 5.21 1.33
CA MET A 113 -3.93 4.05 1.16
C MET A 113 -3.16 2.75 0.90
N ASN A 114 -1.97 2.84 0.32
CA ASN A 114 -1.06 1.73 0.05
C ASN A 114 -0.06 1.50 1.20
N ALA A 115 0.16 2.50 2.06
CA ALA A 115 1.02 2.39 3.24
C ALA A 115 0.39 1.52 4.37
N SER A 116 -0.93 1.40 4.41
CA SER A 116 -1.66 0.59 5.42
C SER A 116 -1.80 -0.89 5.02
N LEU A 117 -1.08 -1.37 4.00
CA LEU A 117 -1.21 -2.73 3.45
C LEU A 117 -0.46 -3.80 4.26
N THR A 118 -0.75 -3.86 5.55
CA THR A 118 -0.45 -4.98 6.43
C THR A 118 -1.66 -5.91 6.52
N GLY A 119 -2.08 -6.46 5.38
CA GLY A 119 -3.01 -7.60 5.35
C GLY A 119 -2.25 -8.92 5.59
N PRO A 120 -2.89 -9.96 6.16
CA PRO A 120 -2.26 -11.26 6.34
C PRO A 120 -1.78 -11.78 4.99
N VAL A 121 -0.48 -12.10 4.92
CA VAL A 121 0.17 -12.64 3.73
C VAL A 121 -0.32 -14.08 3.57
N SER A 122 -1.07 -14.37 2.51
CA SER A 122 -1.29 -15.74 2.07
C SER A 122 -0.02 -16.19 1.37
N ASN A 123 0.66 -17.16 1.95
CA ASN A 123 1.92 -17.71 1.44
C ASN A 123 1.64 -18.49 0.14
N GLU A 124 2.00 -17.92 -1.00
CA GLU A 124 2.15 -18.63 -2.27
C GLU A 124 3.42 -18.11 -2.97
N ASP A 125 4.45 -18.95 -3.08
CA ASP A 125 5.79 -18.59 -3.58
C ASP A 125 5.79 -17.95 -4.98
N SER A 126 4.74 -18.18 -5.78
CA SER A 126 4.57 -17.56 -7.10
C SER A 126 4.33 -16.06 -7.03
N GLN A 127 3.71 -15.56 -5.95
CA GLN A 127 3.39 -14.15 -5.77
C GLN A 127 4.61 -13.35 -5.29
N ASP A 128 5.66 -14.04 -4.85
CA ASP A 128 6.91 -13.45 -4.40
C ASP A 128 7.81 -13.03 -5.57
N HIS A 129 7.83 -13.84 -6.63
CA HIS A 129 8.52 -13.51 -7.86
C HIS A 129 7.89 -12.33 -8.61
N GLU A 130 6.55 -12.28 -8.75
CA GLU A 130 5.87 -11.17 -9.42
C GLU A 130 6.08 -9.81 -8.70
N LEU A 131 6.11 -9.84 -7.36
CA LEU A 131 6.35 -8.64 -6.57
C LEU A 131 7.80 -8.16 -6.73
N LEU A 132 8.75 -9.09 -6.73
CA LEU A 132 10.15 -8.80 -6.97
C LEU A 132 10.34 -8.20 -8.37
N ASP A 133 9.71 -8.78 -9.39
CA ASP A 133 9.77 -8.28 -10.76
C ASP A 133 9.16 -6.87 -10.87
N SER A 134 8.07 -6.59 -10.15
CA SER A 134 7.50 -5.25 -10.07
C SER A 134 8.44 -4.25 -9.39
N ALA A 135 9.10 -4.65 -8.30
CA ALA A 135 10.04 -3.80 -7.57
C ALA A 135 11.28 -3.49 -8.42
N VAL A 136 11.82 -4.51 -9.10
CA VAL A 136 12.95 -4.40 -10.04
C VAL A 136 12.58 -3.49 -11.21
N ARG A 137 11.39 -3.67 -11.82
CA ARG A 137 10.92 -2.78 -12.89
C ARG A 137 10.84 -1.33 -12.42
N PHE A 138 10.31 -1.11 -11.22
CA PHE A 138 10.19 0.24 -10.66
C PHE A 138 11.56 0.89 -10.38
N CYS A 139 12.52 0.12 -9.86
CA CYS A 139 13.91 0.57 -9.74
C CYS A 139 14.51 0.93 -11.11
N SER A 140 14.33 0.08 -12.12
CA SER A 140 14.81 0.34 -13.48
C SER A 140 14.20 1.59 -14.08
N ASP A 141 12.89 1.81 -13.91
CA ASP A 141 12.19 3.01 -14.39
C ASP A 141 12.75 4.29 -13.74
N LEU A 142 13.16 4.22 -12.47
CA LEU A 142 13.80 5.34 -11.78
C LEU A 142 15.22 5.58 -12.31
N ILE A 143 15.98 4.52 -12.56
CA ILE A 143 17.34 4.63 -13.12
C ILE A 143 17.29 5.22 -14.53
N GLU A 144 16.35 4.79 -15.37
CA GLU A 144 16.14 5.35 -16.72
C GLU A 144 15.83 6.85 -16.70
N VAL A 145 15.13 7.34 -15.68
CA VAL A 145 14.80 8.76 -15.50
C VAL A 145 16.00 9.57 -14.98
N GLY A 146 17.07 8.92 -14.53
CA GLY A 146 18.32 9.55 -14.12
C GLY A 146 18.61 9.49 -12.61
N TYR A 147 17.86 8.70 -11.84
CA TYR A 147 18.20 8.44 -10.44
C TYR A 147 19.39 7.48 -10.34
N SER A 148 20.25 7.68 -9.34
CA SER A 148 21.30 6.70 -9.04
C SER A 148 20.68 5.38 -8.55
N PRO A 149 21.30 4.22 -8.83
CA PRO A 149 20.77 2.92 -8.39
C PRO A 149 20.52 2.85 -6.88
N CYS A 150 21.41 3.42 -6.06
CA CYS A 150 21.26 3.48 -4.61
C CYS A 150 20.07 4.36 -4.17
N GLU A 151 19.81 5.45 -4.88
CA GLU A 151 18.68 6.34 -4.58
C GLU A 151 17.34 5.73 -5.01
N ALA A 152 17.32 5.09 -6.19
CA ALA A 152 16.16 4.35 -6.67
C ALA A 152 15.77 3.26 -5.67
N LEU A 153 16.72 2.41 -5.27
CA LEU A 153 16.49 1.34 -4.29
C LEU A 153 15.94 1.91 -2.97
N ARG A 154 16.52 3.00 -2.46
CA ARG A 154 16.07 3.63 -1.22
C ARG A 154 14.61 4.09 -1.31
N LYS A 155 14.21 4.69 -2.43
CA LYS A 155 12.82 5.14 -2.65
C LYS A 155 11.85 3.96 -2.75
N VAL A 156 12.24 2.87 -3.42
CA VAL A 156 11.43 1.66 -3.53
C VAL A 156 11.23 1.00 -2.16
N LEU A 157 12.29 0.89 -1.37
CA LEU A 157 12.23 0.28 -0.03
C LEU A 157 11.43 1.11 1.00
N GLN A 158 11.17 2.39 0.74
CA GLN A 158 10.26 3.20 1.57
C GLN A 158 8.78 2.83 1.34
N ILE A 159 8.46 2.10 0.27
CA ILE A 159 7.12 1.60 0.02
C ILE A 159 6.94 0.32 0.84
N SER A 160 5.99 0.32 1.76
CA SER A 160 5.76 -0.77 2.72
C SER A 160 5.51 -2.14 2.10
N ILE A 161 5.12 -2.21 0.82
CA ILE A 161 4.91 -3.49 0.12
C ILE A 161 6.23 -4.17 -0.28
N TYR A 162 7.32 -3.41 -0.38
CA TYR A 162 8.65 -3.89 -0.77
C TYR A 162 9.62 -3.98 0.41
N GLU A 163 9.13 -3.74 1.64
CA GLU A 163 9.93 -3.82 2.86
C GLU A 163 10.53 -5.23 3.02
N GLY A 164 11.84 -5.31 3.24
CA GLY A 164 12.57 -6.58 3.41
C GLY A 164 12.95 -7.31 2.10
N MET A 165 12.73 -6.70 0.93
CA MET A 165 13.13 -7.26 -0.38
C MET A 165 14.46 -6.69 -0.90
N ASP A 166 15.26 -6.06 -0.04
CA ASP A 166 16.46 -5.31 -0.41
C ASP A 166 17.52 -6.18 -1.09
N GLU A 167 17.86 -7.32 -0.50
CA GLU A 167 18.88 -8.22 -1.06
C GLU A 167 18.40 -8.88 -2.36
N ALA A 168 17.12 -9.22 -2.47
CA ALA A 168 16.55 -9.80 -3.68
C ALA A 168 16.52 -8.80 -4.86
N ILE A 169 16.22 -7.52 -4.58
CA ILE A 169 16.21 -6.47 -5.59
C ILE A 169 17.64 -6.16 -6.07
N LYS A 170 18.61 -6.10 -5.15
CA LYS A 170 20.03 -5.90 -5.48
C LYS A 170 20.58 -7.03 -6.35
N ASP A 171 20.33 -8.28 -5.98
CA ASP A 171 20.79 -9.47 -6.72
C ASP A 171 20.26 -9.49 -8.17
N ARG A 172 18.99 -9.14 -8.37
CA ARG A 172 18.36 -9.03 -9.70
C ARG A 172 18.91 -7.87 -10.54
N LEU A 173 19.19 -6.73 -9.93
CA LEU A 173 19.70 -5.54 -10.62
C LEU A 173 21.23 -5.55 -10.78
N LYS A 174 21.94 -6.51 -10.16
CA LYS A 174 23.41 -6.64 -10.15
C LYS A 174 24.13 -5.37 -9.65
N ILE A 175 23.62 -4.79 -8.57
CA ILE A 175 24.12 -3.56 -7.91
C ILE A 175 24.33 -3.76 -6.43
#